data_AF-A0A940IV51-F1
#
_entry.id   AF-A0A940IV51-F1
#
_cell.length_a   1.000
_cell.length_b   1.000
_cell.length_c   1.000
_cell.angle_alpha   90.00
_cell.angle_beta   90.00
_cell.angle_gamma   90.00
#
_symmetry.space_group_name_H-M   'P 1'
#
loop_
_entity.id
_entity.type
_entity.pdbx_description
1 polymer ?
#
loop_
_entity_poly.entity_id
_entity_poly.type
_entity_poly.pdbx_seq_one_letter_code
_entity_poly.pdbx_strand_id
1 'polypeptide(L)'
;MNPAYLAACLAGAIVLTVESVQQFRKPGKSVAFDRFSILRGVEIGALCTLGERVRGAAFYVGIYLLIYAGLLGSERLLQMFVALSGEHAGPTGSSFLPDNSLTVNGLNFGKPFYIATLIMVAMVSGVLAPLERFIRSVAHRAANIPNGVFRIVEDLDRFEFPDYLDSAAPARDRFRLLSGFDHRFPDGTGWNTPSDRQDLRGFLKQIDVLHAAVIGAGRYRFFSTATTESLSDVHDLLVKSYEKLCEDLDGLKTDSPEAQTRFYQAAVDLCENMKAIFAVQFIRNGRSLTALPAQPNNPRDRLYGRLNGHLRSNEEANADALLGATLACAMGSFLAASFIYWLFVRFVLGLGVFPPDVLKSIVTQSIGLAITGATLSFFSGFFALLIRDIRREQGKWAAWNPRFPPVSRLVGTVVLPGVVGMAFVGLALLLQDLAFGYVATMDQMRDFLQDKWRYLLFFAPLGACVSLGVLIATDQHDNLIASRTILVTLAALVPAVVLALICVLIAVPNFTSAQEGWAWAIWYLREALFLLMPLAIFLISYAGLLEMSEKRKHLAAAAVAGEG
;
A
#
# COMPACT_ATOMS: atom_id res chain seq x y z
N MET A 1 16.92 -21.14 -25.89
CA MET A 1 15.60 -20.55 -26.19
C MET A 1 15.52 -20.20 -27.67
N ASN A 2 14.38 -20.46 -28.33
CA ASN A 2 14.13 -19.90 -29.65
C ASN A 2 13.83 -18.39 -29.48
N PRO A 3 14.68 -17.48 -29.95
CA PRO A 3 14.50 -16.03 -29.76
C PRO A 3 13.16 -15.53 -30.29
N ALA A 4 12.61 -16.21 -31.31
CA ALA A 4 11.30 -15.89 -31.86
C ALA A 4 10.15 -16.14 -30.86
N TYR A 5 10.25 -17.13 -29.98
CA TYR A 5 9.20 -17.43 -29.00
C TYR A 5 9.22 -16.40 -27.86
N LEU A 6 10.41 -15.97 -27.44
CA LEU A 6 10.57 -14.88 -26.47
C LEU A 6 10.05 -13.56 -27.06
N ALA A 7 10.32 -13.29 -28.34
CA ALA A 7 9.76 -12.15 -29.05
C ALA A 7 8.22 -12.19 -29.09
N ALA A 8 7.61 -13.36 -29.31
CA ALA A 8 6.15 -13.52 -29.27
C ALA A 8 5.57 -13.29 -27.86
N CYS A 9 6.21 -13.82 -26.82
CA CYS A 9 5.81 -13.57 -25.42
C CYS A 9 5.90 -12.09 -25.05
N LEU A 10 6.99 -11.42 -25.44
CA LEU A 10 7.18 -9.99 -25.23
C LEU A 10 6.15 -9.16 -26.00
N ALA A 11 5.87 -9.50 -27.26
CA ALA A 11 4.86 -8.81 -28.05
C ALA A 11 3.47 -8.92 -27.40
N GLY A 12 3.06 -10.10 -26.95
CA GLY A 12 1.81 -10.29 -26.21
C GLY A 12 1.77 -9.50 -24.89
N ALA A 13 2.88 -9.45 -24.14
CA ALA A 13 2.99 -8.66 -22.92
C ALA A 13 2.90 -7.14 -23.18
N ILE A 14 3.50 -6.64 -24.27
CA ILE A 14 3.43 -5.23 -24.68
C ILE A 14 1.98 -4.87 -25.03
N VAL A 15 1.31 -5.69 -25.84
CA VAL A 15 -0.10 -5.46 -26.22
C VAL A 15 -0.99 -5.44 -24.98
N LEU A 16 -0.83 -6.40 -24.08
CA LEU A 16 -1.57 -6.45 -22.83
C LEU A 16 -1.30 -5.23 -21.93
N THR A 17 -0.06 -4.75 -21.91
CA THR A 17 0.33 -3.54 -21.16
C THR A 17 -0.38 -2.31 -21.70
N VAL A 18 -0.38 -2.11 -23.02
CA VAL A 18 -1.05 -0.98 -23.67
C VAL A 18 -2.55 -0.99 -23.37
N GLU A 19 -3.21 -2.14 -23.55
CA GLU A 19 -4.65 -2.26 -23.32
C GLU A 19 -5.01 -2.13 -21.83
N SER A 20 -4.20 -2.68 -20.92
CA SER A 20 -4.41 -2.51 -19.48
C SER A 20 -4.34 -1.05 -19.06
N VAL A 21 -3.39 -0.28 -19.63
CA VAL A 21 -3.28 1.17 -19.37
C VAL A 21 -4.51 1.92 -19.91
N GLN A 22 -5.01 1.57 -21.11
CA GLN A 22 -6.22 2.17 -21.65
C GLN A 22 -7.45 1.86 -20.80
N GLN A 23 -7.60 0.60 -20.38
CA GLN A 23 -8.70 0.14 -19.53
C GLN A 23 -8.68 0.81 -18.16
N PHE A 24 -7.50 0.98 -17.55
CA PHE A 24 -7.33 1.71 -16.27
C PHE A 24 -7.69 3.20 -16.38
N ARG A 25 -7.54 3.80 -17.57
CA ARG A 25 -7.91 5.20 -17.81
C ARG A 25 -9.41 5.43 -17.99
N LYS A 26 -10.20 4.39 -18.27
CA LYS A 26 -11.66 4.54 -18.46
C LYS A 26 -12.30 5.07 -17.17
N PRO A 27 -13.17 6.09 -17.25
CA PRO A 27 -13.78 6.71 -16.07
C PRO A 27 -14.64 5.68 -15.34
N GLY A 28 -14.20 5.32 -14.13
CA GLY A 28 -14.99 4.54 -13.18
C GLY A 28 -15.64 5.48 -12.18
N LYS A 29 -16.95 5.34 -11.96
CA LYS A 29 -17.59 5.98 -10.80
C LYS A 29 -17.00 5.35 -9.54
N SER A 30 -16.40 6.16 -8.67
CA SER A 30 -15.71 5.64 -7.49
C SER A 30 -16.71 5.10 -6.48
N VAL A 31 -16.80 3.77 -6.36
CA VAL A 31 -17.48 3.10 -5.25
C VAL A 31 -16.65 3.19 -3.95
N ALA A 32 -15.43 3.75 -4.01
CA ALA A 32 -14.42 3.66 -2.96
C ALA A 32 -14.59 4.62 -1.76
N PHE A 33 -15.49 5.61 -1.83
CA PHE A 33 -15.70 6.58 -0.73
C PHE A 33 -16.98 6.27 0.01
N ASP A 34 -16.99 5.21 0.83
CA ASP A 34 -18.18 4.93 1.63
C ASP A 34 -18.40 5.98 2.74
N ARG A 35 -17.31 6.47 3.34
CA ARG A 35 -17.32 7.46 4.42
C ARG A 35 -17.54 8.91 3.95
N PHE A 36 -17.09 9.30 2.76
CA PHE A 36 -17.31 10.65 2.20
C PHE A 36 -18.23 10.59 0.98
N SER A 37 -19.54 10.67 1.20
CA SER A 37 -20.56 10.60 0.15
C SER A 37 -20.41 11.70 -0.91
N ILE A 38 -19.88 12.86 -0.53
CA ILE A 38 -19.65 14.01 -1.40
C ILE A 38 -18.67 13.72 -2.56
N LEU A 39 -17.81 12.70 -2.41
CA LEU A 39 -16.82 12.29 -3.41
C LEU A 39 -17.29 11.14 -4.31
N ARG A 40 -18.45 10.52 -4.05
CA ARG A 40 -18.93 9.30 -4.77
C ARG A 40 -19.23 9.51 -6.26
N GLY A 41 -19.27 10.75 -6.75
CA GLY A 41 -19.50 11.10 -8.16
C GLY A 41 -18.29 11.71 -8.88
N VAL A 42 -17.18 11.94 -8.18
CA VAL A 42 -16.01 12.61 -8.76
C VAL A 42 -15.16 11.59 -9.52
N GLU A 43 -14.69 11.95 -10.72
CA GLU A 43 -13.78 11.08 -11.47
C GLU A 43 -12.50 10.82 -10.70
N ILE A 44 -12.03 9.57 -10.68
CA ILE A 44 -10.78 9.20 -10.01
C ILE A 44 -9.59 10.01 -10.54
N GLY A 45 -9.60 10.38 -11.84
CA GLY A 45 -8.57 11.25 -12.41
C GLY A 45 -8.53 12.67 -11.81
N ALA A 46 -9.64 13.15 -11.24
CA ALA A 46 -9.74 14.44 -10.59
C ALA A 46 -9.35 14.42 -9.10
N LEU A 47 -9.21 13.22 -8.51
CA LEU A 47 -8.89 13.03 -7.09
C LEU A 47 -7.40 12.80 -6.83
N CYS A 48 -6.57 12.69 -7.88
CA CYS A 48 -5.23 12.12 -7.77
C CYS A 48 -4.20 12.87 -8.63
N THR A 49 -2.94 12.75 -8.26
CA THR A 49 -1.83 13.28 -9.06
C THR A 49 -1.52 12.38 -10.26
N LEU A 50 -0.83 12.91 -11.27
CA LEU A 50 -0.34 12.12 -12.39
C LEU A 50 0.60 11.00 -11.93
N GLY A 51 1.44 11.25 -10.92
CA GLY A 51 2.38 10.27 -10.37
C GLY A 51 1.67 9.08 -9.71
N GLU A 52 0.66 9.33 -8.89
CA GLU A 52 -0.18 8.28 -8.30
C GLU A 52 -0.91 7.48 -9.37
N ARG A 53 -1.45 8.16 -10.39
CA ARG A 53 -2.12 7.50 -11.51
C ARG A 53 -1.19 6.56 -12.27
N VAL A 54 0.07 6.96 -12.49
CA VAL A 54 1.09 6.12 -13.14
C VAL A 54 1.48 4.94 -12.25
N ARG A 55 1.64 5.14 -10.93
CA ARG A 55 1.91 4.05 -9.98
C ARG A 55 0.79 3.02 -9.95
N GLY A 56 -0.47 3.46 -9.89
CA GLY A 56 -1.63 2.58 -9.93
C GLY A 56 -1.74 1.83 -11.26
N ALA A 57 -1.51 2.52 -12.38
CA ALA A 57 -1.46 1.89 -13.69
C ALA A 57 -0.35 0.83 -13.78
N ALA A 58 0.84 1.10 -13.24
CA ALA A 58 1.95 0.14 -13.21
C ALA A 58 1.59 -1.11 -12.38
N PHE A 59 0.92 -0.93 -11.23
CA PHE A 59 0.45 -2.04 -10.40
C PHE A 59 -0.64 -2.86 -11.10
N TYR A 60 -1.60 -2.17 -11.75
CA TYR A 60 -2.65 -2.79 -12.54
C TYR A 60 -2.08 -3.64 -13.69
N VAL A 61 -1.17 -3.06 -14.48
CA VAL A 61 -0.43 -3.75 -15.55
C VAL A 61 0.33 -4.96 -14.97
N GLY A 62 1.01 -4.77 -13.84
CA GLY A 62 1.74 -5.83 -13.16
C GLY A 62 0.86 -7.05 -12.88
N ILE A 63 -0.33 -6.85 -12.30
CA ILE A 63 -1.27 -7.95 -12.01
C ILE A 63 -1.71 -8.68 -13.29
N TYR A 64 -2.01 -7.96 -14.37
CA TYR A 64 -2.40 -8.60 -15.63
C TYR A 64 -1.24 -9.35 -16.28
N LEU A 65 -0.01 -8.85 -16.17
CA LEU A 65 1.18 -9.59 -16.58
C LEU A 65 1.40 -10.85 -15.75
N LEU A 66 1.03 -10.87 -14.45
CA LEU A 66 1.06 -12.08 -13.63
C LEU A 66 0.03 -13.10 -14.10
N ILE A 67 -1.20 -12.66 -14.35
CA ILE A 67 -2.26 -13.52 -14.89
C ILE A 67 -1.79 -14.11 -16.22
N TYR A 68 -1.24 -13.27 -17.10
CA TYR A 68 -0.69 -13.67 -18.39
C TYR A 68 0.44 -14.71 -18.25
N ALA A 69 1.41 -14.48 -17.37
CA ALA A 69 2.48 -15.43 -17.09
C ALA A 69 1.95 -16.75 -16.50
N GLY A 70 0.94 -16.70 -15.61
CA GLY A 70 0.31 -17.88 -15.02
C GLY A 70 -0.51 -18.70 -16.02
N LEU A 71 -1.23 -18.05 -16.94
CA LEU A 71 -1.99 -18.71 -18.01
C LEU A 71 -1.08 -19.28 -19.11
N LEU A 72 0.03 -18.60 -19.41
CA LEU A 72 1.11 -19.21 -20.19
C LEU A 72 1.67 -20.42 -19.44
N GLY A 73 1.85 -20.25 -18.13
CA GLY A 73 2.29 -21.18 -17.09
C GLY A 73 1.67 -22.57 -17.08
N SER A 74 0.35 -22.60 -17.22
CA SER A 74 -0.43 -23.78 -16.85
C SER A 74 -1.64 -23.94 -17.76
N GLU A 75 -1.71 -25.08 -18.44
CA GLU A 75 -2.86 -25.46 -19.26
C GLU A 75 -4.13 -25.64 -18.42
N ARG A 76 -4.00 -26.11 -17.17
CA ARG A 76 -5.14 -26.21 -16.24
C ARG A 76 -5.67 -24.84 -15.84
N LEU A 77 -4.80 -23.87 -15.61
CA LEU A 77 -5.23 -22.49 -15.33
C LEU A 77 -5.89 -21.86 -16.54
N LEU A 78 -5.36 -22.13 -17.75
CA LEU A 78 -5.99 -21.68 -19.00
C LEU A 78 -7.38 -22.27 -19.17
N GLN A 79 -7.54 -23.58 -19.00
CA GLN A 79 -8.85 -24.24 -19.07
C GLN A 79 -9.83 -23.72 -18.02
N MET A 80 -9.37 -23.51 -16.78
CA MET A 80 -10.18 -22.92 -15.71
C MET A 80 -10.58 -21.48 -16.04
N PHE A 81 -9.67 -20.68 -16.59
CA PHE A 81 -9.93 -19.30 -16.96
C PHE A 81 -10.88 -19.20 -18.16
N VAL A 82 -10.75 -20.09 -19.16
CA VAL A 82 -11.69 -20.22 -20.29
C VAL A 82 -13.08 -20.64 -19.77
N ALA A 83 -13.15 -21.63 -18.88
CA ALA A 83 -14.42 -22.03 -18.25
C ALA A 83 -15.07 -20.89 -17.45
N LEU A 84 -14.27 -20.07 -16.76
CA LEU A 84 -14.73 -18.89 -16.01
C LEU A 84 -15.16 -17.73 -16.90
N SER A 85 -14.53 -17.56 -18.06
CA SER A 85 -14.86 -16.50 -19.03
C SER A 85 -16.01 -16.90 -19.98
N GLY A 86 -16.50 -18.13 -19.87
CA GLY A 86 -17.52 -18.70 -20.75
C GLY A 86 -16.97 -18.99 -22.14
N GLU A 87 -17.48 -20.04 -22.81
CA GLU A 87 -17.04 -20.44 -24.16
C GLU A 87 -17.22 -19.35 -25.25
N HIS A 88 -17.81 -18.20 -24.92
CA HIS A 88 -18.28 -17.18 -25.87
C HIS A 88 -17.67 -15.79 -25.60
N ALA A 89 -16.44 -15.71 -25.07
CA ALA A 89 -15.72 -14.44 -24.93
C ALA A 89 -15.12 -13.97 -26.27
N GLY A 90 -15.99 -13.60 -27.22
CA GLY A 90 -15.62 -12.97 -28.49
C GLY A 90 -16.88 -12.45 -29.23
N PRO A 91 -16.81 -11.30 -29.93
CA PRO A 91 -17.97 -10.71 -30.63
C PRO A 91 -18.57 -11.58 -31.75
N THR A 92 -17.94 -12.69 -32.11
CA THR A 92 -18.37 -13.61 -33.19
C THR A 92 -18.75 -15.02 -32.73
N GLY A 93 -18.70 -15.33 -31.42
CA GLY A 93 -19.10 -16.67 -30.92
C GLY A 93 -18.27 -17.85 -31.47
N SER A 94 -17.15 -17.58 -32.14
CA SER A 94 -16.26 -18.60 -32.68
C SER A 94 -15.27 -19.06 -31.61
N SER A 95 -15.23 -20.36 -31.34
CA SER A 95 -14.18 -20.98 -30.54
C SER A 95 -12.83 -20.79 -31.23
N PHE A 96 -12.02 -19.85 -30.72
CA PHE A 96 -10.63 -19.70 -31.14
C PHE A 96 -9.77 -20.77 -30.45
N LEU A 97 -9.88 -22.04 -30.85
CA LEU A 97 -8.98 -23.11 -30.43
C LEU A 97 -8.43 -23.88 -31.64
N PRO A 98 -7.23 -24.44 -31.50
CA PRO A 98 -5.98 -23.94 -32.05
C PRO A 98 -5.81 -24.34 -33.51
N ASP A 99 -5.62 -23.36 -34.37
CA ASP A 99 -5.08 -23.66 -35.69
C ASP A 99 -3.59 -24.02 -35.50
N ASN A 100 -3.21 -25.27 -35.79
CA ASN A 100 -1.82 -25.76 -35.70
C ASN A 100 -0.85 -25.03 -36.66
N SER A 101 -1.37 -24.08 -37.45
CA SER A 101 -0.69 -23.27 -38.46
C SER A 101 0.44 -22.38 -37.91
N LEU A 102 0.51 -22.15 -36.58
CA LEU A 102 1.58 -21.37 -35.91
C LEU A 102 2.45 -22.22 -34.96
N THR A 103 2.59 -23.52 -35.23
CA THR A 103 3.54 -24.37 -34.51
C THR A 103 4.85 -24.50 -35.31
N VAL A 104 5.96 -24.03 -34.76
CA VAL A 104 7.31 -24.24 -35.35
C VAL A 104 8.17 -24.93 -34.29
N ASN A 105 8.72 -26.10 -34.61
CA ASN A 105 9.52 -26.93 -33.69
C ASN A 105 8.79 -27.29 -32.37
N GLY A 106 7.51 -27.63 -32.42
CA GLY A 106 6.72 -28.00 -31.23
C GLY A 106 6.35 -26.83 -30.30
N LEU A 107 6.80 -25.61 -30.61
CA LEU A 107 6.42 -24.39 -29.89
C LEU A 107 5.26 -23.72 -30.63
N ASN A 108 4.13 -23.54 -29.94
CA ASN A 108 2.96 -22.82 -30.46
C ASN A 108 3.16 -21.31 -30.30
N PHE A 109 3.55 -20.63 -31.38
CA PHE A 109 3.78 -19.19 -31.43
C PHE A 109 2.49 -18.37 -31.34
N GLY A 110 1.34 -18.99 -31.62
CA GLY A 110 0.02 -18.37 -31.47
C GLY A 110 -0.45 -18.28 -30.01
N LYS A 111 0.04 -19.18 -29.14
CA LYS A 111 -0.40 -19.26 -27.73
C LYS A 111 -0.21 -17.96 -26.93
N PRO A 112 0.93 -17.26 -26.99
CA PRO A 112 1.10 -15.98 -26.28
C PRO A 112 0.11 -14.89 -26.74
N PHE A 113 -0.09 -14.76 -28.06
CA PHE A 113 -1.07 -13.80 -28.60
C PHE A 113 -2.50 -14.18 -28.24
N TYR A 114 -2.84 -15.47 -28.28
CA TYR A 114 -4.16 -15.97 -27.87
C TYR A 114 -4.48 -15.64 -26.42
N ILE A 115 -3.56 -15.93 -25.49
CA ILE A 115 -3.78 -15.67 -24.07
C ILE A 115 -3.88 -14.17 -23.80
N ALA A 116 -3.02 -13.34 -24.41
CA ALA A 116 -3.12 -11.90 -24.28
C ALA A 116 -4.50 -11.41 -24.77
N THR A 117 -4.95 -11.89 -25.94
CA THR A 117 -6.24 -11.53 -26.52
C THR A 117 -7.40 -11.98 -25.66
N LEU A 118 -7.33 -13.17 -25.09
CA LEU A 118 -8.37 -13.71 -24.23
C LEU A 118 -8.51 -12.92 -22.92
N ILE A 119 -7.39 -12.51 -22.31
CA ILE A 119 -7.41 -11.61 -21.15
C ILE A 119 -8.03 -10.26 -21.55
N MET A 120 -7.62 -9.69 -22.69
CA MET A 120 -8.15 -8.42 -23.18
C MET A 120 -9.66 -8.49 -23.43
N VAL A 121 -10.15 -9.54 -24.11
CA VAL A 121 -11.57 -9.72 -24.36
C VAL A 121 -12.33 -9.93 -23.06
N ALA A 122 -11.79 -10.68 -22.09
CA ALA A 122 -12.41 -10.82 -20.77
C ALA A 122 -12.50 -9.48 -20.00
N MET A 123 -11.52 -8.58 -20.18
CA MET A 123 -11.52 -7.23 -19.60
C MET A 123 -12.52 -6.30 -20.29
N VAL A 124 -12.65 -6.38 -21.61
CA VAL A 124 -13.51 -5.50 -22.41
C VAL A 124 -14.97 -5.95 -22.37
N SER A 125 -15.23 -7.25 -22.47
CA SER A 125 -16.59 -7.82 -22.45
C SER A 125 -17.29 -7.72 -21.10
N GLY A 126 -16.53 -7.53 -20.02
CA GLY A 126 -17.07 -7.43 -18.67
C GLY A 126 -17.50 -8.76 -18.05
N VAL A 127 -17.22 -9.90 -18.69
CA VAL A 127 -17.52 -11.23 -18.12
C VAL A 127 -16.84 -11.42 -16.76
N LEU A 128 -15.61 -10.91 -16.62
CA LEU A 128 -14.87 -10.89 -15.36
C LEU A 128 -14.96 -9.54 -14.63
N ALA A 129 -16.04 -8.77 -14.83
CA ALA A 129 -16.21 -7.46 -14.19
C ALA A 129 -16.00 -7.45 -12.66
N PRO A 130 -16.42 -8.47 -11.88
CA PRO A 130 -16.14 -8.49 -10.44
C PRO A 130 -14.64 -8.58 -10.13
N LEU A 131 -13.90 -9.43 -10.85
CA LEU A 131 -12.46 -9.59 -10.72
C LEU A 131 -11.73 -8.33 -11.19
N GLU A 132 -12.15 -7.76 -12.32
CA GLU A 132 -11.61 -6.53 -12.88
C GLU A 132 -11.79 -5.36 -11.90
N ARG A 133 -12.99 -5.18 -11.34
CA ARG A 133 -13.26 -4.16 -10.30
C ARG A 133 -12.39 -4.38 -9.07
N PHE A 134 -12.18 -5.63 -8.66
CA PHE A 134 -11.29 -5.95 -7.54
C PHE A 134 -9.85 -5.54 -7.85
N ILE A 135 -9.28 -5.99 -8.99
CA ILE A 135 -7.91 -5.65 -9.42
C ILE A 135 -7.75 -4.13 -9.55
N ARG A 136 -8.73 -3.46 -10.18
CA ARG A 136 -8.75 -2.01 -10.33
C ARG A 136 -8.81 -1.30 -8.97
N SER A 137 -9.62 -1.78 -8.03
CA SER A 137 -9.70 -1.21 -6.68
C SER A 137 -8.39 -1.37 -5.91
N VAL A 138 -7.73 -2.53 -6.04
CA VAL A 138 -6.41 -2.79 -5.43
C VAL A 138 -5.35 -1.89 -6.06
N ALA A 139 -5.37 -1.71 -7.38
CA ALA A 139 -4.44 -0.83 -8.08
C ALA A 139 -4.64 0.65 -7.73
N HIS A 140 -5.87 1.12 -7.58
CA HIS A 140 -6.14 2.48 -7.08
C HIS A 140 -5.66 2.65 -5.64
N ARG A 141 -5.87 1.67 -4.76
CA ARG A 141 -5.39 1.71 -3.38
C ARG A 141 -3.87 1.65 -3.27
N ALA A 142 -3.22 0.85 -4.11
CA ALA A 142 -1.77 0.82 -4.28
C ALA A 142 -1.20 2.18 -4.73
N ALA A 143 -2.02 2.99 -5.39
CA ALA A 143 -1.72 4.36 -5.76
C ALA A 143 -2.08 5.40 -4.69
N ASN A 144 -2.42 4.99 -3.47
CA ASN A 144 -2.92 5.83 -2.36
C ASN A 144 -4.30 6.48 -2.62
N ILE A 145 -5.15 5.86 -3.44
CA ILE A 145 -6.49 6.36 -3.75
C ILE A 145 -7.51 5.32 -3.27
N PRO A 146 -8.36 5.59 -2.27
CA PRO A 146 -8.63 6.85 -1.57
C PRO A 146 -7.76 7.10 -0.31
N ASN A 147 -6.85 6.18 0.02
CA ASN A 147 -6.12 6.15 1.31
C ASN A 147 -5.47 7.50 1.68
N GLY A 148 -4.94 8.26 0.71
CA GLY A 148 -4.35 9.57 0.95
C GLY A 148 -5.36 10.57 1.52
N VAL A 149 -6.60 10.55 1.02
CA VAL A 149 -7.67 11.45 1.49
C VAL A 149 -8.02 11.12 2.93
N PHE A 150 -8.27 9.84 3.22
CA PHE A 150 -8.60 9.40 4.58
C PHE A 150 -7.49 9.69 5.59
N ARG A 151 -6.23 9.45 5.22
CA ARG A 151 -5.09 9.70 6.09
C ARG A 151 -4.97 11.19 6.44
N ILE A 152 -5.07 12.07 5.45
CA ILE A 152 -5.02 13.52 5.71
C ILE A 152 -6.18 13.96 6.60
N VAL A 153 -7.38 13.39 6.42
CA VAL A 153 -8.50 13.69 7.32
C VAL A 153 -8.20 13.25 8.75
N GLU A 154 -7.64 12.06 8.96
CA GLU A 154 -7.25 11.62 10.31
C GLU A 154 -6.11 12.43 10.91
N ASP A 155 -5.13 12.86 10.10
CA ASP A 155 -4.06 13.74 10.57
C ASP A 155 -4.61 15.15 10.89
N LEU A 156 -5.63 15.62 10.16
CA LEU A 156 -6.38 16.84 10.49
C LEU A 156 -7.16 16.71 11.80
N ASP A 157 -7.74 15.54 12.08
CA ASP A 157 -8.43 15.26 13.35
C ASP A 157 -7.47 15.29 14.55
N ARG A 158 -6.24 14.84 14.35
CA ARG A 158 -5.18 14.84 15.37
C ARG A 158 -4.45 16.18 15.50
N PHE A 159 -4.61 17.07 14.53
CA PHE A 159 -3.96 18.36 14.54
C PHE A 159 -4.63 19.30 15.56
N GLU A 160 -3.90 19.65 16.60
CA GLU A 160 -4.33 20.69 17.53
C GLU A 160 -4.28 22.05 16.83
N PHE A 161 -5.45 22.52 16.40
CA PHE A 161 -5.58 23.87 15.85
C PHE A 161 -5.26 24.86 16.97
N PRO A 162 -4.18 25.65 16.85
CA PRO A 162 -3.77 26.54 17.92
C PRO A 162 -4.82 27.62 18.14
N ASP A 163 -5.02 27.99 19.40
CA ASP A 163 -6.07 28.91 19.79
C ASP A 163 -5.84 30.36 19.37
N TYR A 164 -4.70 30.72 18.75
CA TYR A 164 -4.24 32.12 18.49
C TYR A 164 -5.37 33.16 18.35
N LEU A 165 -5.89 33.55 19.52
CA LEU A 165 -6.95 34.51 19.78
C LEU A 165 -6.42 35.66 20.64
N ASP A 166 -5.17 35.57 21.12
CA ASP A 166 -4.61 36.51 22.09
C ASP A 166 -3.84 37.69 21.49
N SER A 167 -3.86 37.91 20.16
CA SER A 167 -3.17 39.08 19.57
C SER A 167 -4.05 39.89 18.61
N ALA A 168 -4.79 40.82 19.21
CA ALA A 168 -4.93 42.24 18.82
C ALA A 168 -5.31 42.64 17.37
N ALA A 169 -5.93 41.76 16.57
CA ALA A 169 -6.57 42.13 15.30
C ALA A 169 -8.01 41.62 15.27
N PRO A 170 -8.96 42.25 14.55
CA PRO A 170 -10.39 42.00 14.75
C PRO A 170 -10.72 40.53 14.46
N ALA A 171 -10.86 39.76 15.53
CA ALA A 171 -11.08 38.32 15.50
C ALA A 171 -12.46 37.95 14.93
N ARG A 172 -13.37 38.93 14.84
CA ARG A 172 -14.77 38.77 14.40
C ARG A 172 -14.93 38.27 12.95
N ASP A 173 -14.03 38.64 12.03
CA ASP A 173 -14.15 38.21 10.62
C ASP A 173 -13.42 36.89 10.32
N ARG A 174 -12.67 36.33 11.29
CA ARG A 174 -11.82 35.16 11.06
C ARG A 174 -12.47 33.83 11.45
N PHE A 175 -13.36 33.87 12.44
CA PHE A 175 -14.07 32.72 12.99
C PHE A 175 -15.56 33.03 13.05
N ARG A 176 -16.20 33.22 11.88
CA ARG A 176 -17.58 33.70 11.83
C ARG A 176 -18.54 32.75 12.55
N LEU A 177 -18.37 31.45 12.37
CA LEU A 177 -19.24 30.45 12.97
C LEU A 177 -18.94 30.24 14.46
N LEU A 178 -17.66 30.07 14.83
CA LEU A 178 -17.30 29.86 16.24
C LEU A 178 -17.61 31.09 17.09
N SER A 179 -17.27 32.29 16.62
CA SER A 179 -17.55 33.53 17.36
C SER A 179 -19.05 33.83 17.41
N GLY A 180 -19.80 33.54 16.34
CA GLY A 180 -21.26 33.64 16.32
C GLY A 180 -21.93 32.70 17.31
N PHE A 181 -21.45 31.45 17.39
CA PHE A 181 -21.93 30.45 18.35
C PHE A 181 -21.62 30.84 19.80
N ASP A 182 -20.38 31.22 20.09
CA ASP A 182 -19.96 31.62 21.44
C ASP A 182 -20.67 32.91 21.90
N HIS A 183 -20.99 33.84 20.98
CA HIS A 183 -21.77 35.04 21.29
C HIS A 183 -23.22 34.72 21.64
N ARG A 184 -23.83 33.76 20.94
CA ARG A 184 -25.24 33.41 21.12
C ARG A 184 -25.49 32.48 22.31
N PHE A 185 -24.53 31.62 22.61
CA PHE A 185 -24.59 30.66 23.71
C PHE A 185 -23.40 30.85 24.68
N PRO A 186 -23.32 32.00 25.37
CA PRO A 186 -22.29 32.24 26.37
C PRO A 186 -22.43 31.22 27.51
N ASP A 187 -21.32 30.60 27.89
CA ASP A 187 -21.24 29.62 28.99
C ASP A 187 -22.20 28.42 28.94
N GLY A 188 -22.85 28.17 27.80
CA GLY A 188 -23.71 27.00 27.58
C GLY A 188 -25.16 27.22 28.00
N THR A 189 -25.52 28.47 28.30
CA THR A 189 -26.90 28.86 28.59
C THR A 189 -27.81 28.50 27.40
N GLY A 190 -28.78 27.62 27.63
CA GLY A 190 -29.73 27.15 26.60
C GLY A 190 -29.27 25.98 25.72
N TRP A 191 -28.08 25.39 25.96
CA TRP A 191 -27.62 24.19 25.24
C TRP A 191 -27.74 22.96 26.14
N ASN A 192 -28.77 22.15 25.91
CA ASN A 192 -29.18 21.10 26.88
C ASN A 192 -28.42 19.76 26.72
N THR A 193 -27.63 19.55 25.66
CA THR A 193 -26.88 18.30 25.43
C THR A 193 -25.47 18.33 26.04
N PRO A 194 -25.14 17.46 27.02
CA PRO A 194 -23.89 17.52 27.78
C PRO A 194 -22.64 16.96 27.08
N SER A 195 -22.77 16.23 25.96
CA SER A 195 -21.64 15.66 25.19
C SER A 195 -21.22 16.47 23.96
N ASP A 196 -22.02 17.44 23.52
CA ASP A 196 -21.92 17.91 22.12
C ASP A 196 -21.28 19.29 21.96
N ARG A 197 -21.24 20.12 23.02
CA ARG A 197 -20.81 21.52 22.89
C ARG A 197 -19.32 21.67 22.60
N GLN A 198 -18.47 20.91 23.32
CA GLN A 198 -17.02 20.98 23.12
C GLN A 198 -16.64 20.44 21.74
N ASP A 199 -17.26 19.34 21.33
CA ASP A 199 -17.09 18.74 20.01
C ASP A 199 -17.59 19.68 18.91
N LEU A 200 -18.76 20.31 19.08
CA LEU A 200 -19.30 21.30 18.15
C LEU A 200 -18.37 22.51 18.01
N ARG A 201 -17.86 23.06 19.11
CA ARG A 201 -16.87 24.15 19.05
C ARG A 201 -15.62 23.70 18.29
N GLY A 202 -15.18 22.45 18.50
CA GLY A 202 -14.11 21.83 17.72
C GLY A 202 -14.41 21.81 16.21
N PHE A 203 -15.59 21.33 15.81
CA PHE A 203 -16.00 21.28 14.41
C PHE A 203 -16.13 22.67 13.78
N LEU A 204 -16.76 23.63 14.47
CA LEU A 204 -16.91 25.01 13.97
C LEU A 204 -15.54 25.70 13.81
N LYS A 205 -14.62 25.49 14.76
CA LYS A 205 -13.25 25.98 14.67
C LYS A 205 -12.52 25.40 13.44
N GLN A 206 -12.66 24.09 13.20
CA GLN A 206 -12.08 23.43 12.03
C GLN A 206 -12.66 23.97 10.72
N ILE A 207 -13.98 24.15 10.65
CA ILE A 207 -14.67 24.73 9.49
C ILE A 207 -14.12 26.13 9.18
N ASP A 208 -14.04 27.01 10.18
CA ASP A 208 -13.57 28.39 9.99
C ASP A 208 -12.09 28.45 9.57
N VAL A 209 -11.23 27.56 10.11
CA VAL A 209 -9.83 27.45 9.68
C VAL A 209 -9.73 27.01 8.22
N LEU A 210 -10.42 25.91 7.87
CA LEU A 210 -10.36 25.29 6.55
C LEU A 210 -11.04 26.14 5.48
N HIS A 211 -12.04 26.95 5.85
CA HIS A 211 -12.78 27.82 4.94
C HIS A 211 -11.86 28.62 4.03
N ALA A 212 -10.79 29.22 4.57
CA ALA A 212 -9.87 30.05 3.80
C ALA A 212 -9.11 29.29 2.69
N ALA A 213 -8.83 27.99 2.89
CA ALA A 213 -8.12 27.16 1.92
C ALA A 213 -9.08 26.44 0.96
N VAL A 214 -10.27 26.05 1.41
CA VAL A 214 -11.21 25.25 0.62
C VAL A 214 -12.16 26.11 -0.21
N ILE A 215 -12.72 27.18 0.36
CA ILE A 215 -13.81 27.98 -0.26
C ILE A 215 -13.42 29.46 -0.45
N GLY A 216 -12.74 30.05 0.53
CA GLY A 216 -12.49 31.48 0.59
C GLY A 216 -11.44 31.99 -0.40
N ALA A 217 -11.19 33.31 -0.36
CA ALA A 217 -10.25 34.01 -1.24
C ALA A 217 -8.80 33.47 -1.20
N GLY A 218 -8.44 32.70 -0.17
CA GLY A 218 -7.14 32.06 -0.04
C GLY A 218 -6.98 30.79 -0.89
N ARG A 219 -8.06 30.24 -1.47
CA ARG A 219 -8.04 28.97 -2.23
C ARG A 219 -6.98 28.97 -3.33
N TYR A 220 -6.98 29.97 -4.21
CA TYR A 220 -6.02 30.07 -5.31
C TYR A 220 -4.58 30.33 -4.83
N ARG A 221 -4.42 30.90 -3.64
CA ARG A 221 -3.12 31.16 -3.01
C ARG A 221 -2.53 29.90 -2.37
N PHE A 222 -3.36 29.11 -1.68
CA PHE A 222 -2.92 27.88 -1.02
C PHE A 222 -2.88 26.69 -2.00
N PHE A 223 -3.74 26.68 -3.02
CA PHE A 223 -3.90 25.61 -4.01
C PHE A 223 -4.05 26.21 -5.42
N SER A 224 -2.96 26.25 -6.18
CA SER A 224 -2.89 27.05 -7.43
C SER A 224 -3.52 26.42 -8.68
N THR A 225 -4.11 25.22 -8.64
CA THR A 225 -4.60 24.57 -9.87
C THR A 225 -6.05 24.87 -10.22
N ALA A 226 -6.29 24.98 -11.53
CA ALA A 226 -7.62 24.93 -12.12
C ALA A 226 -8.35 23.66 -11.66
N THR A 227 -9.48 23.85 -10.97
CA THR A 227 -10.34 22.72 -10.61
C THR A 227 -10.96 22.14 -11.87
N THR A 228 -10.92 20.82 -11.96
CA THR A 228 -11.74 20.05 -12.90
C THR A 228 -13.21 20.42 -12.69
N GLU A 229 -14.01 20.41 -13.74
CA GLU A 229 -15.45 20.75 -13.72
C GLU A 229 -16.21 19.96 -12.64
N SER A 230 -15.89 18.68 -12.48
CA SER A 230 -16.46 17.83 -11.41
C SER A 230 -16.11 18.27 -9.98
N LEU A 231 -15.02 19.02 -9.78
CA LEU A 231 -14.61 19.52 -8.46
C LEU A 231 -15.18 20.92 -8.20
N SER A 232 -15.45 21.72 -9.25
CA SER A 232 -16.14 23.01 -9.09
C SER A 232 -17.57 22.83 -8.61
N ASP A 233 -18.30 21.85 -9.14
CA ASP A 233 -19.67 21.56 -8.69
C ASP A 233 -19.73 21.22 -7.20
N VAL A 234 -18.73 20.46 -6.72
CA VAL A 234 -18.63 20.10 -5.30
C VAL A 234 -18.23 21.31 -4.45
N HIS A 235 -17.38 22.20 -4.97
CA HIS A 235 -17.07 23.46 -4.29
C HIS A 235 -18.31 24.35 -4.14
N ASP A 236 -19.11 24.49 -5.19
CA ASP A 236 -20.32 25.30 -5.17
C ASP A 236 -21.36 24.72 -4.21
N LEU A 237 -21.44 23.38 -4.10
CA LEU A 237 -22.24 22.71 -3.09
C LEU A 237 -21.77 23.06 -1.68
N LEU A 238 -20.46 23.00 -1.43
CA LEU A 238 -19.88 23.36 -0.12
C LEU A 238 -20.11 24.82 0.25
N VAL A 239 -20.02 25.76 -0.70
CA VAL A 239 -20.32 27.18 -0.49
C VAL A 239 -21.75 27.33 0.02
N LYS A 240 -22.71 26.73 -0.69
CA LYS A 240 -24.13 26.75 -0.31
C LYS A 240 -24.37 26.10 1.05
N SER A 241 -23.70 24.99 1.35
CA SER A 241 -23.81 24.33 2.66
C SER A 241 -23.22 25.18 3.79
N TYR A 242 -22.13 25.91 3.55
CA TYR A 242 -21.55 26.84 4.52
C TYR A 242 -22.46 28.05 4.77
N GLU A 243 -22.96 28.67 3.70
CA GLU A 243 -23.91 29.79 3.80
C GLU A 243 -25.19 29.38 4.55
N LYS A 244 -25.74 28.22 4.21
CA LYS A 244 -26.89 27.65 4.93
C LYS A 244 -26.60 27.42 6.41
N LEU A 245 -25.40 26.92 6.77
CA LEU A 245 -25.04 26.73 8.17
C LEU A 245 -24.93 28.07 8.92
N CYS A 246 -24.46 29.14 8.26
CA CYS A 246 -24.49 30.49 8.83
C CYS A 246 -25.93 30.96 9.06
N GLU A 247 -26.83 30.78 8.08
CA GLU A 247 -28.24 31.13 8.22
C GLU A 247 -28.93 30.31 9.32
N ASP A 248 -28.65 29.02 9.42
CA ASP A 248 -29.17 28.13 10.45
C ASP A 248 -28.66 28.55 11.85
N LEU A 249 -27.40 29.00 11.95
CA LEU A 249 -26.84 29.57 13.19
C LEU A 249 -27.55 30.86 13.59
N ASP A 250 -27.86 31.73 12.63
CA ASP A 250 -28.59 33.00 12.85
C ASP A 250 -30.08 32.75 13.17
N GLY A 251 -30.66 31.67 12.66
CA GLY A 251 -32.05 31.24 12.90
C GLY A 251 -32.27 30.33 14.11
N LEU A 252 -31.21 29.84 14.76
CA LEU A 252 -31.29 28.83 15.82
C LEU A 252 -32.02 29.35 17.09
N LYS A 253 -33.13 28.70 17.46
CA LYS A 253 -33.85 28.99 18.71
C LYS A 253 -33.24 28.23 19.88
N THR A 254 -33.08 28.90 21.03
CA THR A 254 -32.50 28.34 22.27
C THR A 254 -33.29 27.18 22.86
N ASP A 255 -34.60 27.11 22.61
CA ASP A 255 -35.50 26.22 23.37
C ASP A 255 -35.84 24.91 22.63
N SER A 256 -35.28 24.71 21.44
CA SER A 256 -35.64 23.62 20.54
C SER A 256 -34.50 22.59 20.44
N PRO A 257 -34.58 21.46 21.18
CA PRO A 257 -33.54 20.43 21.14
C PRO A 257 -33.41 19.79 19.74
N GLU A 258 -34.50 19.64 18.99
CA GLU A 258 -34.46 19.08 17.63
C GLU A 258 -33.66 19.95 16.65
N ALA A 259 -33.82 21.28 16.72
CA ALA A 259 -33.03 22.20 15.90
C ALA A 259 -31.55 22.20 16.29
N GLN A 260 -31.23 22.08 17.58
CA GLN A 260 -29.85 21.95 18.06
C GLN A 260 -29.18 20.67 17.51
N THR A 261 -29.89 19.54 17.54
CA THR A 261 -29.40 18.27 16.97
C THR A 261 -29.21 18.35 15.46
N ARG A 262 -30.15 18.98 14.73
CA ARG A 262 -30.01 19.18 13.28
C ARG A 262 -28.83 20.09 12.93
N PHE A 263 -28.65 21.17 13.68
CA PHE A 263 -27.50 22.07 13.51
C PHE A 263 -26.18 21.34 13.79
N TYR A 264 -26.12 20.55 14.85
CA TYR A 264 -24.96 19.71 15.16
C TYR A 264 -24.63 18.75 14.02
N GLN A 265 -25.62 18.00 13.51
CA GLN A 265 -25.42 17.09 12.37
C GLN A 265 -24.93 17.83 11.12
N ALA A 266 -25.54 18.99 10.80
CA ALA A 266 -25.13 19.80 9.66
C ALA A 266 -23.69 20.33 9.80
N ALA A 267 -23.27 20.71 11.02
CA ALA A 267 -21.90 21.13 11.30
C ALA A 267 -20.90 19.97 11.17
N VAL A 268 -21.25 18.78 11.67
CA VAL A 268 -20.43 17.56 11.51
C VAL A 268 -20.25 17.22 10.03
N ASP A 269 -21.36 17.17 9.28
CA ASP A 269 -21.34 16.84 7.85
C ASP A 269 -20.51 17.85 7.05
N LEU A 270 -20.68 19.16 7.31
CA LEU A 270 -19.90 20.21 6.64
C LEU A 270 -18.41 20.10 6.96
N CYS A 271 -18.07 19.83 8.23
CA CYS A 271 -16.70 19.68 8.68
C CYS A 271 -16.01 18.50 7.97
N GLU A 272 -16.62 17.31 7.98
CA GLU A 272 -16.08 16.13 7.30
C GLU A 272 -15.93 16.36 5.79
N ASN A 273 -16.91 17.03 5.16
CA ASN A 273 -16.83 17.35 3.73
C ASN A 273 -15.73 18.37 3.41
N MET A 274 -15.54 19.39 4.26
CA MET A 274 -14.43 20.36 4.11
C MET A 274 -13.07 19.70 4.25
N LYS A 275 -12.90 18.80 5.24
CA LYS A 275 -11.65 18.05 5.40
C LYS A 275 -11.37 17.15 4.19
N ALA A 276 -12.39 16.48 3.67
CA ALA A 276 -12.25 15.61 2.50
C ALA A 276 -11.79 16.39 1.26
N ILE A 277 -12.37 17.56 0.99
CA ILE A 277 -11.95 18.39 -0.15
C ILE A 277 -10.58 19.01 0.08
N PHE A 278 -10.29 19.49 1.29
CA PHE A 278 -8.96 19.97 1.65
C PHE A 278 -7.91 18.89 1.38
N ALA A 279 -8.18 17.64 1.80
CA ALA A 279 -7.28 16.52 1.58
C ALA A 279 -7.05 16.24 0.08
N VAL A 280 -8.10 16.27 -0.74
CA VAL A 280 -7.96 16.13 -2.21
C VAL A 280 -7.11 17.26 -2.80
N GLN A 281 -7.34 18.51 -2.38
CA GLN A 281 -6.56 19.66 -2.84
C GLN A 281 -5.10 19.58 -2.38
N PHE A 282 -4.85 19.11 -1.15
CA PHE A 282 -3.53 18.90 -0.58
C PHE A 282 -2.74 17.85 -1.36
N ILE A 283 -3.33 16.70 -1.66
CA ILE A 283 -2.69 15.64 -2.46
C ILE A 283 -2.33 16.17 -3.85
N ARG A 284 -3.26 16.87 -4.51
CA ARG A 284 -3.05 17.40 -5.86
C ARG A 284 -1.99 18.49 -5.94
N ASN A 285 -1.97 19.36 -4.93
CA ASN A 285 -1.20 20.60 -4.96
C ASN A 285 -0.23 20.72 -3.78
N GLY A 286 0.25 19.63 -3.19
CA GLY A 286 1.13 19.69 -2.01
C GLY A 286 2.36 20.60 -2.21
N ARG A 287 2.76 20.87 -3.47
CA ARG A 287 3.83 21.82 -3.84
C ARG A 287 3.49 23.30 -3.63
N SER A 288 2.22 23.72 -3.67
CA SER A 288 1.85 25.12 -3.44
C SER A 288 1.94 25.51 -1.96
N LEU A 289 1.63 24.59 -1.05
CA LEU A 289 1.85 24.80 0.39
C LEU A 289 3.34 24.84 0.76
N THR A 290 4.21 24.21 -0.03
CA THR A 290 5.68 24.38 0.13
C THR A 290 6.24 25.65 -0.46
N ALA A 291 5.46 26.37 -1.27
CA ALA A 291 5.84 27.69 -1.77
C ALA A 291 5.54 28.81 -0.75
N LEU A 292 4.95 28.47 0.40
CA LEU A 292 4.83 29.41 1.52
C LEU A 292 6.24 29.81 2.00
N PRO A 293 6.49 31.10 2.27
CA PRO A 293 7.80 31.56 2.71
C PRO A 293 8.22 30.86 4.01
N ALA A 294 9.50 30.47 4.08
CA ALA A 294 10.09 29.75 5.22
C ALA A 294 9.89 30.46 6.56
N GLN A 295 9.78 31.80 6.53
CA GLN A 295 9.31 32.62 7.64
C GLN A 295 7.99 33.29 7.25
N PRO A 296 6.84 32.73 7.66
CA PRO A 296 5.56 33.32 7.33
C PRO A 296 5.26 34.51 8.24
N ASN A 297 5.09 35.70 7.64
CA ASN A 297 4.75 36.92 8.36
C ASN A 297 3.28 36.95 8.81
N ASN A 298 2.40 36.21 8.13
CA ASN A 298 1.00 36.10 8.51
C ASN A 298 0.73 34.89 9.41
N PRO A 299 -0.13 35.04 10.44
CA PRO A 299 -0.49 33.92 11.33
C PRO A 299 -1.17 32.77 10.57
N ARG A 300 -1.92 33.07 9.50
CA ARG A 300 -2.51 32.06 8.60
C ARG A 300 -1.44 31.23 7.89
N ASP A 301 -0.41 31.88 7.37
CA ASP A 301 0.67 31.19 6.66
C ASP A 301 1.52 30.34 7.63
N ARG A 302 1.66 30.77 8.90
CA ARG A 302 2.28 29.95 9.97
C ARG A 302 1.46 28.72 10.32
N LEU A 303 0.13 28.86 10.37
CA LEU A 303 -0.77 27.73 10.61
C LEU A 303 -0.69 26.70 9.49
N TYR A 304 -0.82 27.14 8.24
CA TYR A 304 -0.73 26.25 7.08
C TYR A 304 0.68 25.68 6.86
N GLY A 305 1.74 26.41 7.25
CA GLY A 305 3.10 25.90 7.29
C GLY A 305 3.28 24.77 8.31
N ARG A 306 2.77 24.94 9.54
CA ARG A 306 2.74 23.89 10.57
C ARG A 306 1.92 22.68 10.13
N LEU A 307 0.74 22.91 9.57
CA LEU A 307 -0.13 21.87 9.05
C LEU A 307 0.55 21.08 7.92
N ASN A 308 1.19 21.77 6.97
CA ASN A 308 1.95 21.13 5.89
C ASN A 308 3.12 20.30 6.42
N GLY A 309 3.86 20.80 7.42
CA GLY A 309 4.92 20.04 8.09
C GLY A 309 4.39 18.77 8.77
N HIS A 310 3.26 18.87 9.48
CA HIS A 310 2.61 17.73 10.13
C HIS A 310 2.17 16.68 9.10
N LEU A 311 1.42 17.10 8.07
CA LEU A 311 0.88 16.22 7.04
C LEU A 311 1.96 15.50 6.22
N ARG A 312 3.01 16.22 5.79
CA ARG A 312 4.10 15.61 4.99
C ARG A 312 5.00 14.69 5.79
N SER A 313 5.20 14.97 7.07
CA SER A 313 6.08 14.13 7.90
C SER A 313 5.57 12.68 8.02
N ASN A 314 4.25 12.48 8.01
CA ASN A 314 3.62 11.16 8.08
C ASN A 314 3.45 10.48 6.72
N GLU A 315 3.66 11.21 5.62
CA GLU A 315 3.30 10.79 4.27
C GLU A 315 4.24 9.74 3.66
N GLU A 316 5.53 9.85 3.94
CA GLU A 316 6.59 9.11 3.23
C GLU A 316 7.21 7.98 4.08
N ALA A 317 7.04 8.02 5.41
CA ALA A 317 7.78 7.15 6.33
C ALA A 317 7.56 5.64 6.10
N ASN A 318 6.32 5.17 5.95
CA ASN A 318 6.03 3.74 5.79
C ASN A 318 6.46 3.19 4.42
N ALA A 319 6.21 3.95 3.35
CA ALA A 319 6.56 3.53 2.00
C ALA A 319 8.09 3.55 1.78
N ASP A 320 8.76 4.58 2.29
CA ASP A 320 10.21 4.68 2.21
C ASP A 320 10.89 3.65 3.11
N ALA A 321 10.36 3.39 4.31
CA ALA A 321 10.84 2.31 5.16
C ALA A 321 10.65 0.95 4.51
N LEU A 322 9.52 0.71 3.82
CA LEU A 322 9.28 -0.54 3.10
C LEU A 322 10.29 -0.73 1.97
N LEU A 323 10.47 0.27 1.10
CA LEU A 323 11.41 0.21 -0.03
C LEU A 323 12.87 0.09 0.46
N GLY A 324 13.24 0.91 1.46
CA GLY A 324 14.56 0.86 2.07
C GLY A 324 14.85 -0.48 2.74
N ALA A 325 13.87 -1.06 3.44
CA ALA A 325 14.00 -2.38 4.05
C ALA A 325 14.10 -3.50 3.00
N THR A 326 13.40 -3.39 1.87
CA THR A 326 13.52 -4.35 0.77
C THR A 326 14.92 -4.30 0.13
N LEU A 327 15.48 -3.10 -0.09
CA LEU A 327 16.85 -2.95 -0.59
C LEU A 327 17.88 -3.49 0.40
N ALA A 328 17.72 -3.18 1.69
CA ALA A 328 18.56 -3.72 2.75
C ALA A 328 18.43 -5.24 2.85
N CYS A 329 17.23 -5.80 2.67
CA CYS A 329 16.98 -7.24 2.62
C CYS A 329 17.71 -7.88 1.44
N ALA A 330 17.59 -7.34 0.23
CA ALA A 330 18.26 -7.88 -0.96
C ALA A 330 19.79 -7.88 -0.79
N MET A 331 20.37 -6.74 -0.42
CA MET A 331 21.82 -6.62 -0.27
C MET A 331 22.35 -7.40 0.93
N GLY A 332 21.66 -7.33 2.07
CA GLY A 332 22.03 -8.06 3.28
C GLY A 332 21.92 -9.57 3.11
N SER A 333 20.89 -10.04 2.41
CA SER A 333 20.71 -11.47 2.11
C SER A 333 21.75 -11.98 1.15
N PHE A 334 22.15 -11.19 0.14
CA PHE A 334 23.25 -11.53 -0.75
C PHE A 334 24.58 -11.68 0.02
N LEU A 335 24.91 -10.71 0.89
CA LEU A 335 26.13 -10.73 1.69
C LEU A 335 26.13 -11.88 2.71
N ALA A 336 25.02 -12.07 3.42
CA ALA A 336 24.87 -13.14 4.41
C ALA A 336 24.94 -14.51 3.74
N ALA A 337 24.23 -14.72 2.62
CA ALA A 337 24.29 -15.98 1.88
C ALA A 337 25.69 -16.27 1.36
N SER A 338 26.36 -15.27 0.77
CA SER A 338 27.74 -15.41 0.27
C SER A 338 28.71 -15.78 1.39
N PHE A 339 28.57 -15.15 2.57
CA PHE A 339 29.41 -15.44 3.73
C PHE A 339 29.15 -16.83 4.32
N ILE A 340 27.88 -17.23 4.46
CA ILE A 340 27.50 -18.56 4.95
C ILE A 340 28.00 -19.65 3.99
N TYR A 341 27.85 -19.45 2.67
CA TYR A 341 28.38 -20.37 1.67
C TYR A 341 29.91 -20.45 1.71
N TRP A 342 30.59 -19.31 1.88
CA TRP A 342 32.04 -19.27 2.02
C TRP A 342 32.51 -20.06 3.25
N LEU A 343 31.86 -19.87 4.40
CA LEU A 343 32.14 -20.64 5.62
C LEU A 343 31.90 -22.14 5.39
N PHE A 344 30.79 -22.50 4.76
CA PHE A 344 30.45 -23.89 4.49
C PHE A 344 31.53 -24.56 3.61
N VAL A 345 31.95 -23.92 2.52
CA VAL A 345 32.99 -24.47 1.64
C VAL A 345 34.33 -24.57 2.36
N ARG A 346 34.72 -23.55 3.13
CA ARG A 346 36.02 -23.53 3.81
C ARG A 346 36.11 -24.57 4.94
N PHE A 347 35.07 -24.69 5.76
CA PHE A 347 35.10 -25.54 6.96
C PHE A 347 34.57 -26.95 6.74
N VAL A 348 33.62 -27.15 5.81
CA VAL A 348 33.01 -28.48 5.55
C VAL A 348 33.69 -29.18 4.38
N LEU A 349 34.02 -28.45 3.30
CA LEU A 349 34.68 -29.05 2.13
C LEU A 349 36.21 -28.98 2.18
N GLY A 350 36.79 -28.25 3.15
CA GLY A 350 38.24 -28.17 3.36
C GLY A 350 39.02 -27.50 2.22
N LEU A 351 38.35 -26.78 1.32
CA LEU A 351 38.97 -26.16 0.16
C LEU A 351 39.64 -24.83 0.56
N GLY A 352 40.96 -24.74 0.41
CA GLY A 352 41.76 -23.53 0.69
C GLY A 352 41.78 -22.50 -0.45
N VAL A 353 41.53 -22.93 -1.69
CA VAL A 353 41.43 -22.08 -2.89
C VAL A 353 40.12 -22.42 -3.59
N PHE A 354 39.32 -21.40 -3.92
CA PHE A 354 38.03 -21.60 -4.58
C PHE A 354 38.22 -21.82 -6.07
N PRO A 355 37.82 -22.98 -6.63
CA PRO A 355 37.71 -23.14 -8.07
C PRO A 355 36.73 -22.08 -8.62
N PRO A 356 36.95 -21.56 -9.84
CA PRO A 356 36.07 -20.56 -10.45
C PRO A 356 34.61 -21.04 -10.53
N ASP A 357 34.38 -22.35 -10.70
CA ASP A 357 33.03 -22.95 -10.73
C ASP A 357 32.31 -22.88 -9.37
N VAL A 358 33.06 -23.01 -8.26
CA VAL A 358 32.51 -22.89 -6.91
C VAL A 358 32.14 -21.44 -6.63
N LEU A 359 32.99 -20.48 -7.03
CA LEU A 359 32.68 -19.05 -6.90
C LEU A 359 31.42 -18.67 -7.68
N LYS A 360 31.28 -19.17 -8.91
CA LYS A 360 30.08 -18.98 -9.73
C LYS A 360 28.82 -19.55 -9.06
N SER A 361 28.91 -20.73 -8.45
CA SER A 361 27.79 -21.33 -7.71
C SER A 361 27.38 -20.49 -6.50
N ILE A 362 28.35 -20.00 -5.72
CA ILE A 362 28.10 -19.15 -4.54
C ILE A 362 27.34 -17.89 -4.94
N VAL A 363 27.80 -17.20 -5.99
CA VAL A 363 27.17 -15.97 -6.48
C VAL A 363 25.76 -16.24 -6.97
N THR A 364 25.56 -17.30 -7.78
CA THR A 364 24.26 -17.61 -8.38
C THR A 364 23.22 -17.98 -7.32
N GLN A 365 23.60 -18.80 -6.33
CA GLN A 365 22.70 -19.20 -5.24
C GLN A 365 22.37 -18.02 -4.31
N SER A 366 23.36 -17.16 -4.03
CA SER A 366 23.16 -15.95 -3.20
C SER A 366 22.25 -14.93 -3.87
N ILE A 367 22.33 -14.76 -5.20
CA ILE A 367 21.41 -13.91 -5.96
C ILE A 367 19.99 -14.48 -5.89
N GLY A 368 19.81 -15.78 -6.09
CA GLY A 368 18.49 -16.41 -5.99
C GLY A 368 17.86 -16.24 -4.60
N LEU A 369 18.64 -16.41 -3.54
CA LEU A 369 18.18 -16.19 -2.17
C LEU A 369 17.80 -14.72 -1.91
N ALA A 370 18.61 -13.78 -2.39
CA ALA A 370 18.35 -12.36 -2.24
C ALA A 370 17.06 -11.93 -2.95
N ILE A 371 16.85 -12.40 -4.19
CA ILE A 371 15.64 -12.10 -4.97
C ILE A 371 14.40 -12.70 -4.30
N THR A 372 14.46 -13.96 -3.90
CA THR A 372 13.32 -14.64 -3.25
C THR A 372 12.95 -14.00 -1.91
N GLY A 373 13.95 -13.76 -1.05
CA GLY A 373 13.75 -13.11 0.25
C GLY A 373 13.22 -11.68 0.12
N ALA A 374 13.78 -10.88 -0.80
CA ALA A 374 13.31 -9.51 -1.04
C ALA A 374 11.88 -9.48 -1.61
N THR A 375 11.57 -10.37 -2.56
CA THR A 375 10.24 -10.49 -3.17
C THR A 375 9.20 -10.88 -2.14
N LEU A 376 9.47 -11.91 -1.34
CA LEU A 376 8.58 -12.36 -0.28
C LEU A 376 8.27 -11.22 0.69
N SER A 377 9.32 -10.56 1.18
CA SER A 377 9.19 -9.52 2.20
C SER A 377 8.50 -8.27 1.67
N PHE A 378 8.83 -7.84 0.45
CA PHE A 378 8.21 -6.67 -0.18
C PHE A 378 6.71 -6.89 -0.40
N PHE A 379 6.29 -7.96 -1.07
CA PHE A 379 4.88 -8.18 -1.38
C PHE A 379 4.07 -8.50 -0.13
N SER A 380 4.61 -9.30 0.79
CA SER A 380 3.92 -9.59 2.06
C SER A 380 3.74 -8.31 2.89
N GLY A 381 4.79 -7.49 3.03
CA GLY A 381 4.72 -6.22 3.75
C GLY A 381 3.78 -5.20 3.08
N PHE A 382 3.86 -5.06 1.76
CA PHE A 382 3.01 -4.17 0.97
C PHE A 382 1.52 -4.51 1.15
N PHE A 383 1.14 -5.79 0.96
CA PHE A 383 -0.25 -6.21 1.10
C PHE A 383 -0.73 -6.17 2.55
N ALA A 384 0.16 -6.37 3.53
CA ALA A 384 -0.19 -6.19 4.94
C ALA A 384 -0.57 -4.73 5.26
N LEU A 385 0.24 -3.77 4.80
CA LEU A 385 -0.07 -2.34 4.93
C LEU A 385 -1.37 -1.98 4.21
N LEU A 386 -1.55 -2.47 2.98
CA LEU A 386 -2.76 -2.22 2.20
C LEU A 386 -4.03 -2.75 2.90
N ILE A 387 -4.02 -3.97 3.42
CA ILE A 387 -5.17 -4.53 4.15
C ILE A 387 -5.43 -3.77 5.44
N ARG A 388 -4.37 -3.41 6.17
CA ARG A 388 -4.48 -2.60 7.38
C ARG A 388 -5.16 -1.27 7.09
N ASP A 389 -4.72 -0.56 6.05
CA ASP A 389 -5.27 0.73 5.67
C ASP A 389 -6.75 0.59 5.27
N ILE A 390 -7.10 -0.45 4.50
CA ILE A 390 -8.51 -0.75 4.17
C ILE A 390 -9.36 -0.97 5.43
N ARG A 391 -8.84 -1.70 6.43
CA ARG A 391 -9.58 -1.95 7.67
C ARG A 391 -9.69 -0.69 8.53
N ARG A 392 -8.68 0.18 8.47
CA ARG A 392 -8.70 1.50 9.14
C ARG A 392 -9.75 2.41 8.51
N GLU A 393 -9.83 2.46 7.17
CA GLU A 393 -10.88 3.19 6.44
C GLU A 393 -12.30 2.74 6.81
N GLN A 394 -12.49 1.44 7.01
CA GLN A 394 -13.77 0.87 7.43
C GLN A 394 -14.09 1.09 8.92
N GLY A 395 -13.23 1.77 9.68
CA GLY A 395 -13.36 1.91 11.14
C GLY A 395 -13.18 0.60 11.90
N LYS A 396 -12.69 -0.47 11.25
CA LYS A 396 -12.52 -1.82 11.82
C LYS A 396 -11.12 -2.05 12.39
N TRP A 397 -10.21 -1.07 12.27
CA TRP A 397 -8.86 -1.12 12.80
C TRP A 397 -8.67 -0.15 13.96
N ALA A 398 -9.07 -0.56 15.16
CA ALA A 398 -8.79 0.18 16.39
C ALA A 398 -7.31 0.04 16.81
N ALA A 399 -6.75 1.13 17.34
CA ALA A 399 -5.45 1.12 18.01
C ALA A 399 -5.44 0.06 19.12
N TRP A 400 -4.31 -0.62 19.31
CA TRP A 400 -4.20 -1.73 20.24
C TRP A 400 -2.91 -1.66 21.05
N ASN A 401 -3.00 -2.11 22.31
CA ASN A 401 -1.89 -2.09 23.24
C ASN A 401 -1.09 -3.40 23.12
N PRO A 402 0.25 -3.35 23.11
CA PRO A 402 1.10 -4.54 22.99
C PRO A 402 0.92 -5.54 24.15
N ARG A 403 0.40 -5.10 25.30
CA ARG A 403 0.05 -5.99 26.42
C ARG A 403 -1.16 -6.89 26.15
N PHE A 404 -2.07 -6.44 25.28
CA PHE A 404 -3.29 -7.17 24.93
C PHE A 404 -3.47 -7.20 23.40
N PRO A 405 -2.63 -7.97 22.68
CA PRO A 405 -2.67 -8.01 21.24
C PRO A 405 -3.97 -8.67 20.75
N PRO A 406 -4.66 -8.11 19.75
CA PRO A 406 -5.85 -8.71 19.16
C PRO A 406 -5.44 -9.83 18.18
N VAL A 407 -5.04 -10.98 18.73
CA VAL A 407 -4.42 -12.10 17.99
C VAL A 407 -5.29 -12.56 16.82
N SER A 408 -6.60 -12.72 17.01
CA SER A 408 -7.51 -13.18 15.95
C SER A 408 -7.56 -12.21 14.76
N ARG A 409 -7.55 -10.90 15.03
CA ARG A 409 -7.54 -9.84 14.01
C ARG A 409 -6.22 -9.82 13.25
N LEU A 410 -5.09 -9.97 13.97
CA LEU A 410 -3.75 -10.01 13.39
C LEU A 410 -3.54 -11.28 12.55
N VAL A 411 -3.87 -12.47 13.06
CA VAL A 411 -3.77 -13.72 12.30
C VAL A 411 -4.67 -13.66 11.05
N GLY A 412 -5.91 -13.18 11.18
CA GLY A 412 -6.82 -13.02 10.05
C GLY A 412 -6.42 -11.95 9.03
N THR A 413 -5.46 -11.07 9.34
CA THR A 413 -4.93 -10.08 8.36
C THR A 413 -3.71 -10.58 7.60
N VAL A 414 -2.90 -11.47 8.20
CA VAL A 414 -1.60 -11.86 7.63
C VAL A 414 -1.66 -13.05 6.66
N VAL A 415 -2.76 -13.82 6.67
CA VAL A 415 -2.91 -15.00 5.77
C VAL A 415 -2.89 -14.60 4.30
N LEU A 416 -3.70 -13.61 3.90
CA LEU A 416 -3.80 -13.20 2.50
C LEU A 416 -2.47 -12.61 1.97
N PRO A 417 -1.79 -11.67 2.68
CA PRO A 417 -0.47 -11.21 2.29
C PRO A 417 0.57 -12.33 2.16
N GLY A 418 0.54 -13.33 3.04
CA GLY A 418 1.42 -14.49 2.95
C GLY A 418 1.21 -15.32 1.68
N VAL A 419 -0.06 -15.61 1.33
CA VAL A 419 -0.40 -16.32 0.09
C VAL A 419 0.00 -15.52 -1.15
N VAL A 420 -0.19 -14.20 -1.13
CA VAL A 420 0.22 -13.32 -2.22
C VAL A 420 1.75 -13.29 -2.34
N GLY A 421 2.47 -13.14 -1.23
CA GLY A 421 3.94 -13.22 -1.19
C GLY A 421 4.46 -14.54 -1.77
N MET A 422 3.86 -15.67 -1.41
CA MET A 422 4.15 -16.98 -1.99
C MET A 422 3.99 -16.98 -3.52
N ALA A 423 2.89 -16.45 -4.04
CA ALA A 423 2.65 -16.41 -5.49
C ALA A 423 3.72 -15.61 -6.22
N PHE A 424 4.14 -14.46 -5.66
CA PHE A 424 5.21 -13.64 -6.23
C PHE A 424 6.59 -14.30 -6.12
N VAL A 425 6.87 -15.05 -5.05
CA VAL A 425 8.11 -15.86 -4.97
C VAL A 425 8.11 -16.96 -6.04
N GLY A 426 6.97 -17.63 -6.25
CA GLY A 426 6.83 -18.63 -7.31
C GLY A 426 7.12 -18.06 -8.70
N LEU A 427 6.63 -16.84 -8.97
CA LEU A 427 6.96 -16.11 -10.18
C LEU A 427 8.45 -15.75 -10.26
N ALA A 428 9.04 -15.24 -9.17
CA ALA A 428 10.44 -14.84 -9.14
C ALA A 428 11.36 -16.04 -9.45
N LEU A 429 11.06 -17.21 -8.89
CA LEU A 429 11.77 -18.45 -9.17
C LEU A 429 11.58 -18.91 -10.63
N LEU A 430 10.36 -18.81 -11.16
CA LEU A 430 10.08 -19.12 -12.56
C LEU A 430 10.88 -18.20 -13.51
N LEU A 431 10.89 -16.89 -13.23
CA LEU A 431 11.64 -15.91 -14.01
C LEU A 431 13.14 -16.13 -13.91
N GLN A 432 13.63 -16.56 -12.74
CA GLN A 432 15.02 -16.92 -12.54
C GLN A 432 15.39 -18.13 -13.41
N ASP A 433 14.61 -19.21 -13.36
CA ASP A 433 14.85 -20.42 -14.16
C ASP A 433 14.72 -20.16 -15.67
N LEU A 434 13.83 -19.25 -16.07
CA LEU A 434 13.72 -18.77 -17.44
C LEU A 434 14.97 -17.97 -17.86
N ALA A 435 15.44 -17.04 -17.03
CA ALA A 435 16.58 -16.17 -17.32
C ALA A 435 17.90 -16.94 -17.45
N PHE A 436 18.06 -18.00 -16.65
CA PHE A 436 19.23 -18.89 -16.72
C PHE A 436 19.07 -20.04 -17.73
N GLY A 437 17.94 -20.11 -18.44
CA GLY A 437 17.71 -21.07 -19.52
C GLY A 437 17.40 -22.50 -19.07
N TYR A 438 17.06 -22.70 -17.80
CA TYR A 438 16.67 -24.01 -17.24
C TYR A 438 15.24 -24.41 -17.62
N VAL A 439 14.36 -23.44 -17.83
CA VAL A 439 12.99 -23.66 -18.32
C VAL A 439 12.85 -22.98 -19.68
N ALA A 440 12.70 -23.78 -20.74
CA ALA A 440 12.60 -23.32 -22.13
C ALA A 440 11.31 -23.79 -22.83
N THR A 441 10.61 -24.80 -22.29
CA THR A 441 9.38 -25.36 -22.85
C THR A 441 8.22 -25.37 -21.86
N MET A 442 7.00 -25.52 -22.37
CA MET A 442 5.77 -25.60 -21.57
C MET A 442 5.76 -26.80 -20.61
N ASP A 443 6.33 -27.93 -21.03
CA ASP A 443 6.45 -29.12 -20.20
C ASP A 443 7.39 -28.87 -19.01
N GLN A 444 8.52 -28.19 -19.22
CA GLN A 444 9.47 -27.85 -18.15
C GLN A 444 8.89 -26.88 -17.12
N MET A 445 7.97 -26.01 -17.51
CA MET A 445 7.27 -25.12 -16.59
C MET A 445 6.21 -25.86 -15.77
N ARG A 446 5.51 -26.82 -16.38
CA ARG A 446 4.60 -27.73 -15.68
C ARG A 446 5.38 -28.60 -14.69
N ASP A 447 6.50 -29.15 -15.11
CA ASP A 447 7.37 -29.97 -14.29
C ASP A 447 7.96 -29.15 -13.13
N PHE A 448 8.40 -27.91 -13.38
CA PHE A 448 8.80 -26.97 -12.33
C PHE A 448 7.72 -26.79 -11.26
N LEU A 449 6.47 -26.52 -11.65
CA LEU A 449 5.37 -26.37 -10.69
C LEU A 449 5.04 -27.69 -9.98
N GLN A 450 5.08 -28.83 -10.68
CA GLN A 450 4.84 -30.15 -10.09
C GLN A 450 5.94 -30.56 -9.10
N ASP A 451 7.18 -30.14 -9.34
CA ASP A 451 8.31 -30.45 -8.48
C ASP A 451 8.45 -29.47 -7.31
N LYS A 452 8.07 -28.21 -7.52
CA LYS A 452 8.30 -27.12 -6.54
C LYS A 452 7.06 -26.68 -5.77
N TRP A 453 5.84 -27.14 -6.07
CA TRP A 453 4.63 -26.64 -5.37
C TRP A 453 4.69 -26.82 -3.85
N ARG A 454 5.26 -27.92 -3.36
CA ARG A 454 5.44 -28.16 -1.91
C ARG A 454 6.38 -27.13 -1.29
N TYR A 455 7.48 -26.84 -2.00
CA TYR A 455 8.44 -25.82 -1.60
C TYR A 455 7.81 -24.43 -1.61
N LEU A 456 6.99 -24.11 -2.62
CA LEU A 456 6.27 -22.86 -2.70
C LEU A 456 5.29 -22.67 -1.54
N LEU A 457 4.54 -23.70 -1.15
CA LEU A 457 3.59 -23.63 -0.03
C LEU A 457 4.24 -23.19 1.30
N PHE A 458 5.52 -23.49 1.52
CA PHE A 458 6.22 -23.06 2.73
C PHE A 458 6.46 -21.54 2.80
N PHE A 459 6.44 -20.83 1.67
CA PHE A 459 6.58 -19.37 1.67
C PHE A 459 5.33 -18.66 2.16
N ALA A 460 4.15 -19.27 2.11
CA ALA A 460 2.91 -18.65 2.60
C ALA A 460 2.96 -18.33 4.11
N PRO A 461 3.27 -19.29 5.01
CA PRO A 461 3.36 -18.99 6.43
C PRO A 461 4.58 -18.11 6.77
N LEU A 462 5.69 -18.18 6.02
CA LEU A 462 6.82 -17.26 6.20
C LEU A 462 6.44 -15.82 5.83
N GLY A 463 5.72 -15.61 4.73
CA GLY A 463 5.18 -14.30 4.35
C GLY A 463 4.17 -13.77 5.36
N ALA A 464 3.38 -14.65 6.00
CA ALA A 464 2.50 -14.28 7.10
C ALA A 464 3.28 -13.76 8.32
N CYS A 465 4.43 -14.36 8.65
CA CYS A 465 5.32 -13.85 9.71
C CYS A 465 5.90 -12.48 9.39
N VAL A 466 6.32 -12.23 8.14
CA VAL A 466 6.77 -10.88 7.72
C VAL A 466 5.65 -9.88 7.89
N SER A 467 4.47 -10.21 7.39
CA SER A 467 3.29 -9.36 7.44
C SER A 467 2.94 -9.00 8.88
N LEU A 468 3.02 -9.96 9.80
CA LEU A 468 2.82 -9.74 11.22
C LEU A 468 3.84 -8.75 11.79
N GLY A 469 5.12 -8.93 11.48
CA GLY A 469 6.18 -8.02 11.92
C GLY A 469 5.98 -6.60 11.38
N VAL A 470 5.62 -6.44 10.11
CA VAL A 470 5.33 -5.13 9.49
C VAL A 470 4.15 -4.45 10.19
N LEU A 471 3.06 -5.18 10.47
CA LEU A 471 1.90 -4.63 11.20
C LEU A 471 2.26 -4.20 12.62
N ILE A 472 3.04 -5.01 13.34
CA ILE A 472 3.52 -4.69 14.69
C ILE A 472 4.38 -3.43 14.67
N ALA A 473 5.39 -3.35 13.80
CA ALA A 473 6.26 -2.18 13.70
C ALA A 473 5.45 -0.92 13.36
N THR A 474 4.55 -1.01 12.40
CA THR A 474 3.74 0.13 11.95
C THR A 474 2.74 0.61 13.01
N ASP A 475 2.16 -0.29 13.81
CA ASP A 475 1.18 0.10 14.84
C ASP A 475 1.82 0.49 16.17
N GLN A 476 3.05 0.05 16.44
CA GLN A 476 3.68 0.20 17.77
C GLN A 476 4.82 1.20 17.81
N HIS A 477 5.35 1.67 16.67
CA HIS A 477 6.43 2.66 16.67
C HIS A 477 6.06 3.94 17.44
N ASP A 478 4.84 4.47 17.28
CA ASP A 478 4.37 5.65 18.01
C ASP A 478 4.25 5.44 19.53
N ASN A 479 4.05 4.20 19.99
CA ASN A 479 3.70 3.90 21.39
C ASN A 479 4.89 3.37 22.21
N LEU A 480 5.96 2.95 21.54
CA LEU A 480 7.11 2.27 22.14
C LEU A 480 8.41 2.99 21.82
N ILE A 481 9.39 2.85 22.70
CA ILE A 481 10.76 3.32 22.43
C ILE A 481 11.37 2.40 21.35
N ALA A 482 12.11 2.97 20.40
CA ALA A 482 12.76 2.27 19.28
C ALA A 482 13.32 0.87 19.57
N SER A 483 14.07 0.71 20.66
CA SER A 483 14.67 -0.58 21.02
C SER A 483 13.62 -1.65 21.35
N ARG A 484 12.48 -1.27 21.95
CA ARG A 484 11.35 -2.15 22.21
C ARG A 484 10.56 -2.42 20.94
N THR A 485 10.37 -1.44 20.06
CA THR A 485 9.72 -1.63 18.76
C THR A 485 10.43 -2.70 17.93
N ILE A 486 11.77 -2.62 17.84
CA ILE A 486 12.59 -3.61 17.14
C ILE A 486 12.44 -5.00 17.78
N LEU A 487 12.51 -5.10 19.11
CA LEU A 487 12.43 -6.38 19.81
C LEU A 487 11.04 -7.05 19.66
N VAL A 488 9.96 -6.28 19.76
CA VAL A 488 8.59 -6.79 19.59
C VAL A 488 8.35 -7.17 18.12
N THR A 489 8.92 -6.43 17.17
CA THR A 489 8.88 -6.79 15.74
C THR A 489 9.63 -8.10 15.46
N LEU A 490 10.80 -8.29 16.09
CA LEU A 490 11.57 -9.54 15.99
C LEU A 490 10.85 -10.75 16.60
N ALA A 491 9.98 -10.55 17.58
CA ALA A 491 9.17 -11.64 18.13
C ALA A 491 8.26 -12.30 17.08
N ALA A 492 7.92 -11.58 16.00
CA ALA A 492 7.18 -12.14 14.85
C ALA A 492 7.97 -13.21 14.07
N LEU A 493 9.29 -13.32 14.27
CA LEU A 493 10.12 -14.37 13.69
C LEU A 493 10.07 -15.69 14.46
N VAL A 494 9.60 -15.71 15.72
CA VAL A 494 9.57 -16.95 16.52
C VAL A 494 8.80 -18.08 15.81
N PRO A 495 7.60 -17.84 15.26
CA PRO A 495 6.91 -18.86 14.46
C PRO A 495 7.67 -19.22 13.17
N ALA A 496 8.35 -18.27 12.53
CA ALA A 496 9.15 -18.51 11.33
C ALA A 496 10.34 -19.44 11.62
N VAL A 497 10.97 -19.33 12.80
CA VAL A 497 12.06 -20.24 13.23
C VAL A 497 11.55 -21.67 13.32
N VAL A 498 10.39 -21.88 13.96
CA VAL A 498 9.78 -23.21 14.08
C VAL A 498 9.43 -23.77 12.69
N LEU A 499 8.85 -22.95 11.82
CA LEU A 499 8.52 -23.34 10.45
C LEU A 499 9.76 -23.69 9.62
N ALA A 500 10.83 -22.89 9.71
CA ALA A 500 12.08 -23.16 9.01
C ALA A 500 12.68 -24.49 9.47
N LEU A 501 12.71 -24.77 10.78
CA LEU A 501 13.19 -26.05 11.31
C LEU A 501 12.36 -27.24 10.80
N ILE A 502 11.02 -27.10 10.77
CA ILE A 502 10.13 -28.12 10.21
C ILE A 502 10.41 -28.33 8.70
N CYS A 503 10.60 -27.26 7.93
CA CYS A 503 10.91 -27.34 6.51
C CYS A 503 12.20 -28.11 6.26
N VAL A 504 13.26 -27.79 7.01
CA VAL A 504 14.55 -28.46 6.87
C VAL A 504 14.43 -29.93 7.28
N LEU A 505 13.71 -30.26 8.36
CA LEU A 505 13.49 -31.66 8.77
C LEU A 505 12.71 -32.49 7.74
N ILE A 506 11.71 -31.89 7.06
CA ILE A 506 10.89 -32.58 6.04
C ILE A 506 11.64 -32.72 4.70
N ALA A 507 12.50 -31.76 4.35
CA ALA A 507 13.22 -31.74 3.08
C ALA A 507 14.41 -32.72 3.02
N VAL A 508 14.88 -33.23 4.17
CA VAL A 508 16.14 -34.00 4.28
C VAL A 508 16.12 -35.51 3.96
N PRO A 509 15.00 -36.26 3.84
CA PRO A 509 15.12 -37.70 3.65
C PRO A 509 15.84 -38.13 2.34
N ASN A 510 16.10 -37.22 1.40
CA ASN A 510 16.73 -37.51 0.10
C ASN A 510 18.23 -37.22 -0.01
N PHE A 511 18.90 -36.71 1.03
CA PHE A 511 20.37 -36.53 1.06
C PHE A 511 21.08 -37.55 1.98
N THR A 512 20.48 -38.73 2.13
CA THR A 512 20.80 -39.75 3.14
C THR A 512 21.85 -40.79 2.70
N SER A 513 22.73 -40.46 1.75
CA SER A 513 23.85 -41.36 1.40
C SER A 513 25.19 -40.94 2.00
N ALA A 514 25.31 -39.81 2.69
CA ALA A 514 26.58 -39.39 3.28
C ALA A 514 26.45 -38.62 4.60
N GLN A 515 27.07 -39.19 5.65
CA GLN A 515 27.67 -38.56 6.83
C GLN A 515 26.86 -38.49 8.14
N GLU A 516 27.27 -39.36 9.08
CA GLU A 516 27.15 -39.18 10.53
C GLU A 516 28.15 -38.10 11.01
N GLY A 517 27.80 -37.27 12.02
CA GLY A 517 28.70 -36.28 12.67
C GLY A 517 28.46 -34.79 12.36
N TRP A 518 29.19 -33.86 13.00
CA TRP A 518 28.93 -32.40 13.03
C TRP A 518 28.60 -31.70 11.69
N ALA A 519 29.05 -32.24 10.55
CA ALA A 519 28.71 -31.73 9.21
C ALA A 519 27.19 -31.74 8.92
N TRP A 520 26.44 -32.70 9.46
CA TRP A 520 24.98 -32.72 9.31
C TRP A 520 24.34 -31.51 10.00
N ALA A 521 24.71 -31.25 11.26
CA ALA A 521 24.17 -30.13 12.03
C ALA A 521 24.48 -28.77 11.38
N ILE A 522 25.66 -28.62 10.79
CA ILE A 522 26.08 -27.42 10.06
C ILE A 522 25.24 -27.21 8.79
N TRP A 523 24.92 -28.27 8.06
CA TRP A 523 24.05 -28.20 6.88
C TRP A 523 22.62 -27.80 7.24
N TYR A 524 22.06 -28.37 8.31
CA TYR A 524 20.73 -27.99 8.81
C TYR A 524 20.68 -26.52 9.23
N LEU A 525 21.71 -26.07 9.96
CA LEU A 525 21.84 -24.68 10.38
C LEU A 525 21.93 -23.74 9.16
N ARG A 526 22.68 -24.14 8.11
CA ARG A 526 22.78 -23.38 6.86
C ARG A 526 21.41 -23.15 6.21
N GLU A 527 20.64 -24.23 6.00
CA GLU A 527 19.33 -24.13 5.34
C GLU A 527 18.32 -23.33 6.17
N ALA A 528 18.33 -23.49 7.49
CA ALA A 528 17.50 -22.68 8.38
C ALA A 528 17.88 -21.19 8.31
N LEU A 529 19.18 -20.88 8.29
CA LEU A 529 19.68 -19.50 8.17
C LEU A 529 19.30 -18.87 6.83
N PHE A 530 19.31 -19.62 5.72
CA PHE A 530 18.89 -19.12 4.41
C PHE A 530 17.42 -18.70 4.36
N LEU A 531 16.55 -19.39 5.10
CA LEU A 531 15.14 -19.01 5.20
C LEU A 531 14.92 -17.83 6.16
N LEU A 532 15.68 -17.76 7.26
CA LEU A 532 15.44 -16.81 8.35
C LEU A 532 16.16 -15.46 8.21
N MET A 533 17.38 -15.44 7.67
CA MET A 533 18.19 -14.23 7.53
C MET A 533 17.49 -13.13 6.72
N PRO A 534 16.90 -13.42 5.54
CA PRO A 534 16.22 -12.38 4.76
C PRO A 534 15.07 -11.73 5.52
N LEU A 535 14.29 -12.53 6.25
CA LEU A 535 13.16 -12.08 7.06
C LEU A 535 13.65 -11.19 8.22
N ALA A 536 14.72 -11.61 8.91
CA ALA A 536 15.29 -10.87 10.02
C ALA A 536 15.89 -9.53 9.57
N ILE A 537 16.69 -9.53 8.50
CA ILE A 537 17.30 -8.31 7.95
C ILE A 537 16.20 -7.34 7.53
N PHE A 538 15.17 -7.82 6.85
CA PHE A 538 14.04 -6.99 6.43
C PHE A 538 13.32 -6.35 7.63
N LEU A 539 12.92 -7.15 8.63
CA LEU A 539 12.17 -6.65 9.78
C LEU A 539 12.97 -5.67 10.65
N ILE A 540 14.26 -5.95 10.87
CA ILE A 540 15.16 -5.03 11.59
C ILE A 540 15.32 -3.72 10.82
N SER A 541 15.53 -3.80 9.51
CA SER A 541 15.70 -2.62 8.66
C SER A 541 14.41 -1.80 8.58
N TYR A 542 13.26 -2.46 8.47
CA TYR A 542 11.95 -1.80 8.43
C TYR A 542 11.66 -1.04 9.72
N ALA A 543 11.76 -1.71 10.88
CA ALA A 543 11.57 -1.07 12.18
C ALA A 543 12.61 0.04 12.42
N GLY A 544 13.87 -0.18 12.06
CA GLY A 544 14.93 0.82 12.21
C GLY A 544 14.71 2.07 11.34
N LEU A 545 14.32 1.89 10.09
CA LEU A 545 14.05 3.01 9.17
C LEU A 545 12.82 3.82 9.59
N LEU A 546 11.77 3.16 10.09
CA LEU A 546 10.60 3.84 10.66
C LEU A 546 11.02 4.75 11.83
N GLU A 547 11.75 4.21 12.80
CA GLU A 547 12.20 4.95 13.99
C GLU A 547 13.20 6.08 13.63
N MET A 548 14.07 5.85 12.65
CA MET A 548 14.99 6.90 12.15
C MET A 548 14.23 8.03 11.47
N SER A 549 13.15 7.72 10.75
CA SER A 549 12.30 8.73 10.12
C SER A 549 11.68 9.63 11.19
N GLU A 550 11.21 9.07 12.30
CA GLU A 550 10.57 9.78 13.41
C GLU A 550 11.57 10.63 14.22
N LYS A 551 12.75 10.09 14.52
CA LYS A 551 13.79 10.84 15.23
C LYS A 551 14.22 12.10 14.46
N ARG A 552 14.26 12.04 13.12
CA ARG A 552 14.48 13.23 12.29
C ARG A 552 13.33 14.24 12.41
N LYS A 553 12.09 13.79 12.55
CA LYS A 553 10.92 14.67 12.77
C LYS A 553 11.05 15.43 14.09
N HIS A 554 11.37 14.75 15.19
CA HIS A 554 11.52 15.40 16.49
C HIS A 554 12.67 16.42 16.51
N LEU A 555 13.80 16.11 15.86
CA LEU A 555 14.92 17.02 15.75
C LEU A 555 14.59 18.25 14.87
N ALA A 556 13.87 18.04 13.76
CA ALA A 556 13.42 19.15 12.92
C ALA A 556 12.39 20.04 13.65
N ALA A 557 11.46 19.46 14.40
CA ALA A 557 10.49 20.20 15.19
C ALA A 557 11.16 20.98 16.34
N ALA A 558 12.15 20.39 17.01
CA ALA A 558 12.92 21.05 18.07
C ALA A 558 13.77 22.21 17.53
N ALA A 559 14.36 22.07 16.34
CA ALA A 559 15.10 23.16 15.69
C ALA A 559 14.20 24.36 15.35
N VAL A 560 12.97 24.10 14.89
CA VAL A 560 11.99 25.16 14.61
C VAL A 560 11.46 25.82 15.90
N ALA A 561 11.39 25.08 17.01
CA ALA A 561 10.94 25.60 18.30
C ALA A 561 12.06 26.34 19.08
N GLY A 562 13.33 26.03 18.81
CA GLY A 562 14.50 26.62 19.48
C GLY A 562 14.99 27.95 18.89
N GLU A 563 14.41 28.42 17.78
CA GLU A 563 14.67 29.74 17.18
C GLU A 563 13.65 30.82 17.59
N GLY A 564 13.00 30.64 18.76
CA GLY A 564 12.04 31.58 19.35
C GLY A 564 12.69 32.61 20.27
#